data_AF-D2V506-F1
#
_entry.id   AF-D2V506-F1
#
_cell.length_a   1.000
_cell.length_b   1.000
_cell.length_c   1.000
_cell.angle_alpha   90.00
_cell.angle_beta   90.00
_cell.angle_gamma   90.00
#
_symmetry.space_group_name_H-M   'P 1'
#
loop_
_entity.id
_entity.type
_entity.pdbx_description
1 polymer ?
#
loop_
_entity_poly.entity_id
_entity_poly.type
_entity_poly.pdbx_seq_one_letter_code
_entity_poly.pdbx_strand_id
1 'polypeptide(L)'
;MTTTPNDQLHPNWKKSTIVPVQTTGSQNGENSMEIISTGTSEDELVLKSRFTISIKSCSITIFLTVILLCVLFLTAIWVAFFADTTRTLSRSLTEAQFSKITQYTENTFREIAVGSDTMKNQLIVAMSNNHSDVFQPKVMKHMQNIYFNEIKYHAGFVNAASLYGRGNPHQGILMVKTLPVSQTLQNDTGLYRYPCVTLNVNQGCIPANFSYSVKTTKPYDTRSSYSVIKTNPGKPVYTLTYKSPGIDAVLIALVNSFTAPNNTQATSDKPFDWFLHLDMSVDNMSKFLKTATADYVIGSIGLIIESSTNFIIASK
;
A
#
# COMPACT_ATOMS: atom_id res chain seq x y z
N MET A 1 -0.65 -37.00 18.23
CA MET A 1 -1.59 -36.25 17.37
C MET A 1 -0.79 -35.61 16.26
N THR A 2 -0.82 -36.23 15.09
CA THR A 2 -0.03 -35.86 13.90
C THR A 2 -0.97 -35.18 12.93
N THR A 3 -0.85 -33.86 12.80
CA THR A 3 -1.54 -33.11 11.75
C THR A 3 -0.59 -32.89 10.59
N THR A 4 -0.88 -33.54 9.48
CA THR A 4 -0.27 -33.32 8.16
C THR A 4 -0.54 -31.87 7.70
N PRO A 5 0.43 -31.14 7.14
CA PRO A 5 0.18 -29.84 6.53
C PRO A 5 -0.48 -30.03 5.16
N ASN A 6 -1.50 -29.24 4.90
CA ASN A 6 -2.24 -29.19 3.66
C ASN A 6 -1.46 -28.35 2.63
N ASP A 7 -0.72 -29.01 1.74
CA ASP A 7 0.01 -28.39 0.62
C ASP A 7 -0.94 -28.07 -0.54
N GLN A 8 -1.72 -26.99 -0.43
CA GLN A 8 -2.34 -26.35 -1.60
C GLN A 8 -2.50 -24.84 -1.39
N LEU A 9 -1.50 -24.06 -1.77
CA LEU A 9 -1.62 -22.62 -2.04
C LEU A 9 -0.52 -22.17 -3.01
N HIS A 10 -0.66 -22.56 -4.28
CA HIS A 10 -0.01 -21.86 -5.38
C HIS A 10 -1.01 -20.88 -6.00
N PRO A 11 -0.80 -19.56 -5.95
CA PRO A 11 -1.53 -18.65 -6.81
C PRO A 11 -1.03 -18.84 -8.26
N ASN A 12 -1.93 -19.34 -9.11
CA ASN A 12 -1.76 -19.36 -10.56
C ASN A 12 -1.55 -17.92 -11.07
N TRP A 13 -0.34 -17.61 -11.55
CA TRP A 13 -0.06 -16.39 -12.30
C TRP A 13 -0.73 -16.52 -13.68
N LYS A 14 -1.99 -16.09 -13.80
CA LYS A 14 -2.66 -15.98 -15.10
C LYS A 14 -2.01 -14.86 -15.92
N LYS A 15 -1.56 -15.20 -17.13
CA LYS A 15 -1.23 -14.23 -18.18
C LYS A 15 -2.42 -13.29 -18.39
N SER A 16 -2.20 -11.99 -18.32
CA SER A 16 -3.20 -10.97 -18.61
C SER A 16 -3.50 -10.95 -20.11
N THR A 17 -4.70 -11.40 -20.48
CA THR A 17 -5.26 -11.17 -21.81
C THR A 17 -5.75 -9.72 -21.87
N ILE A 18 -5.25 -8.95 -22.84
CA ILE A 18 -5.69 -7.59 -23.11
C ILE A 18 -7.12 -7.65 -23.66
N VAL A 19 -8.07 -7.08 -22.93
CA VAL A 19 -9.45 -6.90 -23.38
C VAL A 19 -9.56 -5.49 -23.99
N PRO A 20 -9.96 -5.34 -25.27
CA PRO A 20 -10.24 -4.02 -25.82
C PRO A 20 -11.54 -3.47 -25.21
N VAL A 21 -11.48 -2.22 -24.76
CA VAL A 21 -12.63 -1.46 -24.24
C VAL A 21 -13.55 -1.11 -25.41
N GLN A 22 -14.74 -1.72 -25.42
CA GLN A 22 -15.86 -1.25 -26.25
C GLN A 22 -16.41 0.04 -25.64
N THR A 23 -16.28 1.14 -26.38
CA THR A 23 -16.96 2.42 -26.14
C THR A 23 -18.43 2.30 -26.54
N THR A 24 -19.33 2.41 -25.57
CA THR A 24 -20.77 2.53 -25.81
C THR A 24 -21.18 3.99 -26.02
N GLY A 25 -21.68 4.26 -27.22
CA GLY A 25 -22.92 5.02 -27.46
C GLY A 25 -22.92 6.53 -27.22
N SER A 26 -22.57 7.28 -28.27
CA SER A 26 -23.07 8.65 -28.50
C SER A 26 -24.03 8.58 -29.69
N GLN A 27 -25.34 8.73 -29.45
CA GLN A 27 -26.33 8.92 -30.51
C GLN A 27 -26.49 10.43 -30.75
N ASN A 28 -25.79 10.94 -31.77
CA ASN A 28 -26.16 12.17 -32.45
C ASN A 28 -27.12 11.80 -33.58
N GLY A 29 -28.37 12.25 -33.47
CA GLY A 29 -29.34 12.24 -34.57
C GLY A 29 -29.69 13.68 -34.93
N GLU A 30 -28.85 14.31 -35.75
CA GLU A 30 -29.21 15.51 -36.50
C GLU A 30 -29.93 15.07 -37.78
N ASN A 31 -31.23 15.36 -37.87
CA ASN A 31 -31.96 15.42 -39.13
C ASN A 31 -32.50 16.83 -39.27
N SER A 32 -31.75 17.67 -39.97
CA SER A 32 -32.21 18.95 -40.51
C SER A 32 -32.90 18.69 -41.85
N MET A 33 -34.23 18.79 -41.87
CA MET A 33 -34.99 18.88 -43.12
C MET A 33 -35.59 20.29 -43.21
N GLU A 34 -35.15 20.97 -44.26
CA GLU A 34 -35.55 22.28 -44.74
C GLU A 34 -36.97 22.21 -45.34
N ILE A 35 -37.93 23.01 -44.84
CA ILE A 35 -39.14 23.36 -45.60
C ILE A 35 -39.44 24.86 -45.43
N ILE A 36 -39.18 25.52 -46.56
CA ILE A 36 -39.68 26.75 -47.14
C ILE A 36 -40.96 27.36 -46.52
N SER A 37 -40.83 28.67 -46.31
CA SER A 37 -41.83 29.74 -46.14
C SER A 37 -43.09 29.64 -47.01
N THR A 38 -44.26 29.88 -46.40
CA THR A 38 -45.31 30.74 -46.96
C THR A 38 -46.19 31.28 -45.82
N GLY A 39 -46.38 32.59 -45.78
CA GLY A 39 -47.23 33.26 -44.80
C GLY A 39 -48.72 33.19 -45.13
N THR A 40 -49.51 33.45 -44.09
CA THR A 40 -50.85 34.07 -44.07
C THR A 40 -51.17 34.21 -42.58
N SER A 41 -51.05 35.40 -41.99
CA SER A 41 -52.14 36.36 -41.80
C SER A 41 -53.41 35.71 -41.24
N GLU A 42 -53.74 36.12 -40.02
CA GLU A 42 -55.10 36.29 -39.49
C GLU A 42 -55.92 35.02 -39.24
N ASP A 43 -56.15 34.79 -37.93
CA ASP A 43 -57.26 34.07 -37.27
C ASP A 43 -56.68 33.40 -36.01
N GLU A 44 -56.30 34.11 -34.96
CA GLU A 44 -57.20 34.76 -34.00
C GLU A 44 -58.65 34.25 -34.00
N LEU A 45 -58.87 32.94 -33.74
CA LEU A 45 -60.16 32.47 -33.22
C LEU A 45 -60.02 31.20 -32.36
N VAL A 46 -60.09 31.41 -31.04
CA VAL A 46 -60.82 30.57 -30.09
C VAL A 46 -60.33 29.12 -29.94
N LEU A 47 -59.25 28.95 -29.19
CA LEU A 47 -59.17 27.89 -28.17
C LEU A 47 -58.71 28.46 -26.83
N LYS A 48 -59.37 29.56 -26.44
CA LYS A 48 -59.63 29.87 -25.04
C LYS A 48 -60.57 28.77 -24.53
N SER A 49 -60.03 27.56 -24.37
CA SER A 49 -60.66 26.46 -23.66
C SER A 49 -60.88 26.97 -22.24
N ARG A 50 -62.05 27.58 -22.03
CA ARG A 50 -62.62 27.76 -20.71
C ARG A 50 -62.86 26.34 -20.22
N PHE A 51 -61.84 25.74 -19.60
CA PHE A 51 -62.03 24.62 -18.71
C PHE A 51 -63.04 25.10 -17.67
N THR A 52 -64.31 24.78 -17.89
CA THR A 52 -65.32 24.78 -16.85
C THR A 52 -64.91 23.67 -15.89
N ILE A 53 -63.97 23.99 -15.01
CA ILE A 53 -63.54 23.12 -13.92
C ILE A 53 -64.79 22.85 -13.11
N SER A 54 -65.32 21.64 -13.25
CA SER A 54 -66.41 21.16 -12.42
C SER A 54 -65.98 21.26 -10.96
N ILE A 55 -66.86 21.76 -10.09
CA ILE A 55 -66.64 21.82 -8.63
C ILE A 55 -66.16 20.47 -8.08
N LYS A 56 -66.60 19.34 -8.68
CA LYS A 56 -66.15 17.99 -8.32
C LYS A 56 -64.66 17.77 -8.64
N SER A 57 -64.17 18.25 -9.78
CA SER A 57 -62.75 18.16 -10.15
C SER A 57 -61.88 19.06 -9.26
N CYS A 58 -62.34 20.28 -8.95
CA CYS A 58 -61.65 21.17 -8.02
C CYS A 58 -61.53 20.54 -6.62
N SER A 59 -62.60 19.93 -6.12
CA SER A 59 -62.61 19.24 -4.82
C SER A 59 -61.63 18.05 -4.78
N ILE A 60 -61.53 17.27 -5.85
CA ILE A 60 -60.59 16.14 -5.94
C ILE A 60 -59.15 16.65 -5.93
N THR A 61 -58.86 17.71 -6.68
CA THR A 61 -57.52 18.31 -6.74
C THR A 61 -57.09 18.86 -5.37
N ILE A 62 -57.98 19.55 -4.65
CA ILE A 62 -57.70 20.03 -3.29
C ILE A 62 -57.42 18.86 -2.34
N PHE A 63 -58.18 17.78 -2.44
CA PHE A 63 -57.97 16.60 -1.58
C PHE A 63 -56.62 15.93 -1.88
N LEU A 64 -56.25 15.81 -3.16
CA LEU A 64 -54.95 15.27 -3.58
C LEU A 64 -53.78 16.15 -3.14
N THR A 65 -53.89 17.47 -3.24
CA THR A 65 -52.82 18.38 -2.79
C THR A 65 -52.66 18.34 -1.27
N VAL A 66 -53.75 18.24 -0.51
CA VAL A 66 -53.69 18.06 0.95
C VAL A 66 -53.01 16.74 1.31
N ILE A 67 -53.37 15.63 0.66
CA ILE A 67 -52.70 14.34 0.88
C ILE A 67 -51.21 14.43 0.54
N LEU A 68 -50.86 15.04 -0.59
CA LEU A 68 -49.46 15.22 -1.01
C LEU A 68 -48.67 16.08 -0.01
N LEU A 69 -49.25 17.19 0.47
CA LEU A 69 -48.66 18.02 1.52
C LEU A 69 -48.46 17.24 2.81
N CYS A 70 -49.45 16.43 3.23
CA CYS A 70 -49.32 15.58 4.40
C CYS A 70 -48.15 14.59 4.26
N VAL A 71 -48.01 13.93 3.10
CA VAL A 71 -46.89 13.01 2.83
C VAL A 71 -45.54 13.75 2.84
N LEU A 72 -45.46 14.95 2.25
CA LEU A 72 -44.24 15.77 2.26
C LEU A 72 -43.86 16.22 3.68
N PHE A 73 -44.83 16.65 4.49
CA PHE A 73 -44.57 17.01 5.88
C PHE A 73 -44.16 15.80 6.71
N LEU A 74 -44.84 14.66 6.55
CA LEU A 74 -44.47 13.45 7.30
C LEU A 74 -43.06 13.00 6.94
N THR A 75 -42.69 13.02 5.66
CA THR A 75 -41.34 12.65 5.20
C THR A 75 -40.28 13.65 5.68
N ALA A 76 -40.55 14.96 5.65
CA ALA A 76 -39.64 15.96 6.19
C ALA A 76 -39.40 15.79 7.69
N ILE A 77 -40.47 15.54 8.45
CA ILE A 77 -40.41 15.26 9.89
C ILE A 77 -39.59 13.99 10.13
N TRP A 78 -39.89 12.91 9.41
CA TRP A 78 -39.17 11.64 9.54
C TRP A 78 -37.68 11.81 9.24
N VAL A 79 -37.33 12.46 8.13
CA VAL A 79 -35.93 12.76 7.79
C VAL A 79 -35.28 13.61 8.87
N ALA A 80 -35.93 14.64 9.40
CA ALA A 80 -35.35 15.48 10.45
C ALA A 80 -35.08 14.69 11.75
N PHE A 81 -36.01 13.84 12.18
CA PHE A 81 -35.87 13.03 13.40
C PHE A 81 -34.83 11.92 13.25
N PHE A 82 -34.73 11.29 12.08
CA PHE A 82 -33.79 10.18 11.85
C PHE A 82 -32.44 10.64 11.31
N ALA A 83 -32.32 11.87 10.79
CA ALA A 83 -31.05 12.37 10.23
C ALA A 83 -29.92 12.35 11.27
N ASP A 84 -30.19 12.81 12.49
CA ASP A 84 -29.15 12.87 13.53
C ASP A 84 -28.73 11.48 14.01
N THR A 85 -29.70 10.60 14.26
CA THR A 85 -29.45 9.19 14.61
C THR A 85 -28.69 8.47 13.51
N THR A 86 -29.08 8.66 12.24
CA THR A 86 -28.42 8.04 11.08
C THR A 86 -27.00 8.58 10.93
N ARG A 87 -26.79 9.89 11.12
CA ARG A 87 -25.47 10.52 11.07
C ARG A 87 -24.56 10.00 12.18
N THR A 88 -25.06 9.90 13.40
CA THR A 88 -24.29 9.41 14.56
C THR A 88 -23.92 7.95 14.40
N LEU A 89 -24.87 7.11 13.97
CA LEU A 89 -24.61 5.70 13.70
C LEU A 89 -23.62 5.53 12.55
N SER A 90 -23.78 6.28 11.46
CA SER A 90 -22.87 6.27 10.31
C SER A 90 -21.45 6.65 10.74
N ARG A 91 -21.30 7.75 11.50
CA ARG A 91 -20.00 8.19 12.02
C ARG A 91 -19.36 7.14 12.93
N SER A 92 -20.10 6.58 13.88
CA SER A 92 -19.60 5.55 14.80
C SER A 92 -19.15 4.30 14.06
N LEU A 93 -19.92 3.86 13.05
CA LEU A 93 -19.55 2.73 12.21
C LEU A 93 -18.28 3.02 11.41
N THR A 94 -18.19 4.19 10.79
CA THR A 94 -16.99 4.61 10.04
C THR A 94 -15.76 4.69 10.94
N GLU A 95 -15.86 5.31 12.12
CA GLU A 95 -14.78 5.37 13.11
C GLU A 95 -14.33 3.97 13.56
N ALA A 96 -15.28 3.06 13.81
CA ALA A 96 -14.96 1.68 14.18
C ALA A 96 -14.24 0.91 13.06
N GLN A 97 -14.64 1.11 11.79
CA GLN A 97 -13.95 0.46 10.66
C GLN A 97 -12.55 1.04 10.45
N PHE A 98 -12.38 2.36 10.51
CA PHE A 98 -11.04 2.96 10.42
C PHE A 98 -10.15 2.56 11.59
N SER A 99 -10.69 2.45 12.80
CA SER A 99 -9.94 1.98 13.96
C SER A 99 -9.38 0.57 13.75
N LYS A 100 -10.10 -0.33 13.06
CA LYS A 100 -9.59 -1.66 12.73
C LYS A 100 -8.41 -1.60 11.76
N ILE A 101 -8.48 -0.73 10.75
CA ILE A 101 -7.40 -0.54 9.78
C ILE A 101 -6.15 0.01 10.48
N THR A 102 -6.32 1.01 11.35
CA THR A 102 -5.22 1.55 12.16
C THR A 102 -4.63 0.48 13.06
N GLN A 103 -5.45 -0.24 13.81
CA GLN A 103 -4.98 -1.29 14.73
C GLN A 103 -4.25 -2.42 14.00
N TYR A 104 -4.76 -2.87 12.85
CA TYR A 104 -4.08 -3.87 12.04
C TYR A 104 -2.70 -3.38 11.58
N THR A 105 -2.63 -2.13 11.13
CA THR A 105 -1.37 -1.51 10.70
C THR A 105 -0.39 -1.44 11.86
N GLU A 106 -0.80 -0.89 13.00
CA GLU A 106 0.02 -0.81 14.22
C GLU A 106 0.52 -2.18 14.68
N ASN A 107 -0.34 -3.20 14.67
CA ASN A 107 0.03 -4.56 15.03
C ASN A 107 1.06 -5.13 14.05
N THR A 108 0.88 -4.94 12.74
CA THR A 108 1.81 -5.41 11.71
C THR A 108 3.19 -4.77 11.88
N PHE A 109 3.26 -3.44 12.05
CA PHE A 109 4.52 -2.74 12.30
C PHE A 109 5.16 -3.21 13.62
N ARG A 110 4.38 -3.41 14.68
CA ARG A 110 4.89 -3.95 15.95
C ARG A 110 5.45 -5.36 15.78
N GLU A 111 4.75 -6.24 15.05
CA GLU A 111 5.17 -7.62 14.78
C GLU A 111 6.49 -7.67 14.01
N ILE A 112 6.63 -6.85 12.95
CA ILE A 112 7.88 -6.75 12.18
C ILE A 112 9.01 -6.20 13.06
N ALA A 113 8.74 -5.20 13.91
CA ALA A 113 9.73 -4.66 14.84
C ALA A 113 10.27 -5.73 15.81
N VAL A 114 9.36 -6.48 16.45
CA VAL A 114 9.71 -7.59 17.36
C VAL A 114 10.41 -8.74 16.61
N GLY A 115 9.93 -9.05 15.40
CA GLY A 115 10.56 -10.02 14.50
C GLY A 115 12.00 -9.64 14.21
N SER A 116 12.27 -8.37 13.91
CA SER A 116 13.62 -7.87 13.61
C SER A 116 14.61 -8.05 14.76
N ASP A 117 14.17 -7.93 16.02
CA ASP A 117 15.01 -8.20 17.19
C ASP A 117 15.38 -9.67 17.28
N THR A 118 14.43 -10.55 16.98
CA THR A 118 14.66 -11.99 16.92
C THR A 118 15.65 -12.34 15.80
N MET A 119 15.49 -11.73 14.61
CA MET A 119 16.38 -11.92 13.46
C MET A 119 17.79 -11.42 13.75
N LYS A 120 17.93 -10.25 14.37
CA LYS A 120 19.21 -9.73 14.86
C LYS A 120 19.90 -10.75 15.76
N ASN A 121 19.19 -11.32 16.72
CA ASN A 121 19.76 -12.34 17.62
C ASN A 121 20.21 -13.61 16.88
N GLN A 122 19.45 -14.05 15.87
CA GLN A 122 19.87 -15.17 15.01
C GLN A 122 21.12 -14.84 14.21
N LEU A 123 21.24 -13.60 13.71
CA LEU A 123 22.42 -13.13 12.98
C LEU A 123 23.66 -13.02 13.86
N ILE A 124 23.52 -12.59 15.13
CA ILE A 124 24.61 -12.57 16.11
C ILE A 124 25.21 -13.98 16.24
N VAL A 125 24.35 -15.00 16.38
CA VAL A 125 24.79 -16.41 16.46
C VAL A 125 25.45 -16.85 15.16
N ALA A 126 24.87 -16.48 14.01
CA ALA A 126 25.40 -16.85 12.69
C ALA A 126 26.79 -16.27 12.41
N MET A 127 27.07 -15.06 12.89
CA MET A 127 28.36 -14.38 12.76
C MET A 127 29.44 -14.89 13.70
N SER A 128 29.05 -15.62 14.75
CA SER A 128 29.97 -16.19 15.75
C SER A 128 30.93 -15.10 16.28
N ASN A 129 32.23 -15.36 16.34
CA ASN A 129 33.22 -14.41 16.89
C ASN A 129 33.58 -13.26 15.92
N ASN A 130 33.20 -13.34 14.65
CA ASN A 130 33.53 -12.31 13.65
C ASN A 130 32.29 -11.49 13.30
N HIS A 131 31.91 -10.59 14.21
CA HIS A 131 30.74 -9.72 14.03
C HIS A 131 30.93 -8.64 12.96
N SER A 132 32.16 -8.36 12.51
CA SER A 132 32.42 -7.31 11.52
C SER A 132 32.28 -7.79 10.07
N ASP A 133 32.48 -9.08 9.81
CA ASP A 133 32.41 -9.61 8.44
C ASP A 133 30.97 -9.96 8.07
N VAL A 134 30.34 -9.03 7.34
CA VAL A 134 28.99 -9.21 6.83
C VAL A 134 28.92 -10.19 5.66
N PHE A 135 30.02 -10.58 4.99
CA PHE A 135 29.98 -11.41 3.77
C PHE A 135 30.08 -12.91 4.01
N GLN A 136 29.96 -13.36 5.25
CA GLN A 136 30.04 -14.78 5.58
C GLN A 136 28.89 -15.58 4.91
N PRO A 137 29.17 -16.75 4.31
CA PRO A 137 28.13 -17.57 3.66
C PRO A 137 26.97 -17.95 4.58
N LYS A 138 27.26 -18.19 5.88
CA LYS A 138 26.23 -18.45 6.90
C LYS A 138 25.28 -17.27 7.06
N VAL A 139 25.81 -16.05 7.08
CA VAL A 139 25.02 -14.83 7.22
C VAL A 139 24.09 -14.66 6.02
N MET A 140 24.58 -14.90 4.79
CA MET A 140 23.72 -14.86 3.59
C MET A 140 22.57 -15.87 3.67
N LYS A 141 22.85 -17.11 4.12
CA LYS A 141 21.79 -18.12 4.33
C LYS A 141 20.74 -17.65 5.34
N HIS A 142 21.16 -17.03 6.45
CA HIS A 142 20.24 -16.45 7.43
C HIS A 142 19.45 -15.27 6.84
N MET A 143 20.09 -14.38 6.08
CA MET A 143 19.41 -13.28 5.40
C MET A 143 18.34 -13.75 4.41
N GLN A 144 18.62 -14.83 3.67
CA GLN A 144 17.63 -15.47 2.80
C GLN A 144 16.44 -16.00 3.60
N ASN A 145 16.70 -16.74 4.69
CA ASN A 145 15.63 -17.25 5.56
C ASN A 145 14.78 -16.11 6.15
N ILE A 146 15.42 -15.04 6.62
CA ILE A 146 14.74 -13.84 7.12
C ILE A 146 13.81 -13.31 6.03
N TYR A 147 14.35 -13.03 4.85
CA TYR A 147 13.58 -12.50 3.72
C TYR A 147 12.38 -13.38 3.34
N PHE A 148 12.59 -14.69 3.19
CA PHE A 148 11.50 -15.60 2.80
C PHE A 148 10.45 -15.77 3.90
N ASN A 149 10.85 -15.73 5.18
CA ASN A 149 9.90 -15.71 6.29
C ASN A 149 9.08 -14.43 6.30
N GLU A 150 9.72 -13.27 6.09
CA GLU A 150 9.01 -11.99 6.02
C GLU A 150 8.03 -11.94 4.86
N ILE A 151 8.38 -12.50 3.70
CA ILE A 151 7.42 -12.63 2.59
C ILE A 151 6.28 -13.57 2.93
N LYS A 152 6.54 -14.64 3.67
CA LYS A 152 5.52 -15.63 4.05
C LYS A 152 4.52 -15.06 5.06
N TYR A 153 4.99 -14.35 6.07
CA TYR A 153 4.17 -13.88 7.19
C TYR A 153 3.68 -12.44 7.01
N HIS A 154 4.46 -11.58 6.36
CA HIS A 154 4.15 -10.17 6.10
C HIS A 154 4.09 -9.90 4.60
N ALA A 155 3.39 -10.78 3.88
CA ALA A 155 3.30 -10.77 2.42
C ALA A 155 2.93 -9.37 1.90
N GLY A 156 3.79 -8.84 1.02
CA GLY A 156 3.62 -7.53 0.42
C GLY A 156 4.25 -6.38 1.22
N PHE A 157 4.55 -6.51 2.51
CA PHE A 157 5.18 -5.40 3.24
C PHE A 157 6.68 -5.34 2.99
N VAL A 158 7.41 -6.43 3.25
CA VAL A 158 8.87 -6.45 3.16
C VAL A 158 9.32 -6.77 1.73
N ASN A 159 10.04 -5.82 1.14
CA ASN A 159 10.61 -5.88 -0.21
C ASN A 159 12.08 -6.23 -0.21
N ALA A 160 12.81 -5.90 0.86
CA ALA A 160 14.21 -6.26 0.99
C ALA A 160 14.55 -6.62 2.43
N ALA A 161 15.46 -7.57 2.57
CA ALA A 161 16.17 -7.79 3.83
C ALA A 161 17.66 -7.69 3.55
N SER A 162 18.31 -6.76 4.25
CA SER A 162 19.68 -6.38 4.00
C SER A 162 20.45 -6.24 5.30
N LEU A 163 21.72 -6.60 5.27
CA LEU A 163 22.64 -6.42 6.38
C LEU A 163 23.74 -5.48 5.93
N TYR A 164 23.99 -4.46 6.74
CA TYR A 164 24.99 -3.45 6.47
C TYR A 164 26.04 -3.45 7.59
N GLY A 165 27.31 -3.44 7.22
CA GLY A 165 28.40 -3.18 8.17
C GLY A 165 28.66 -1.68 8.34
N ARG A 166 29.50 -1.33 9.32
CA ARG A 166 29.90 0.06 9.64
C ARG A 166 30.46 0.84 8.44
N GLY A 167 31.24 0.18 7.59
CA GLY A 167 31.85 0.78 6.39
C GLY A 167 30.88 0.93 5.21
N ASN A 168 29.58 0.67 5.40
CA ASN A 168 28.61 0.45 4.33
C ASN A 168 28.87 -0.80 3.42
N PRO A 169 29.62 -1.86 3.81
CA PRO A 169 29.53 -3.11 3.08
C PRO A 169 28.13 -3.66 3.29
N HIS A 170 27.54 -4.21 2.24
CA HIS A 170 26.17 -4.68 2.31
C HIS A 170 25.97 -6.00 1.60
N GLN A 171 25.11 -6.83 2.20
CA GLN A 171 24.57 -7.99 1.53
C GLN A 171 23.11 -8.18 1.88
N GLY A 172 22.31 -8.62 0.92
CA GLY A 172 20.88 -8.80 1.16
C GLY A 172 20.15 -9.44 0.01
N ILE A 173 18.84 -9.58 0.20
CA ILE A 173 17.90 -10.02 -0.82
C ILE A 173 16.91 -8.90 -1.08
N LEU A 174 16.61 -8.68 -2.35
CA LEU A 174 15.74 -7.59 -2.79
C LEU A 174 14.76 -8.07 -3.87
N MET A 175 13.49 -7.70 -3.68
CA MET A 175 12.44 -7.75 -4.69
C MET A 175 11.78 -6.37 -4.82
N VAL A 176 11.93 -5.77 -6.00
CA VAL A 176 11.30 -4.49 -6.32
C VAL A 176 10.43 -4.67 -7.56
N LYS A 177 9.12 -4.46 -7.39
CA LYS A 177 8.14 -4.45 -8.48
C LYS A 177 8.21 -5.74 -9.31
N THR A 178 8.50 -5.62 -10.60
CA THR A 178 8.58 -6.72 -11.57
C THR A 178 9.98 -7.31 -11.71
N LEU A 179 10.97 -6.76 -11.00
CA LEU A 179 12.32 -7.30 -11.07
C LEU A 179 12.36 -8.68 -10.40
N PRO A 180 13.11 -9.63 -10.97
CA PRO A 180 13.35 -10.89 -10.29
C PRO A 180 14.01 -10.59 -8.94
N VAL A 181 13.69 -11.42 -7.94
CA VAL A 181 14.41 -11.38 -6.67
C VAL A 181 15.90 -11.45 -6.99
N SER A 182 16.68 -10.61 -6.32
CA SER A 182 18.12 -10.55 -6.54
C SER A 182 18.84 -10.57 -5.21
N GLN A 183 19.96 -11.29 -5.18
CA GLN A 183 20.97 -11.09 -4.17
C GLN A 183 21.69 -9.78 -4.47
N THR A 184 21.84 -8.96 -3.46
CA THR A 184 22.49 -7.67 -3.54
C THR A 184 23.77 -7.71 -2.72
N LEU A 185 24.85 -7.15 -3.28
CA LEU A 185 26.15 -7.06 -2.63
C LEU A 185 26.74 -5.70 -2.91
N GLN A 186 27.22 -5.02 -1.88
CA GLN A 186 27.86 -3.73 -2.01
C GLN A 186 29.19 -3.73 -1.27
N ASN A 187 30.22 -3.25 -1.94
CA ASN A 187 31.56 -3.08 -1.41
C ASN A 187 32.16 -1.76 -1.93
N ASP A 188 33.45 -1.53 -1.71
CA ASP A 188 34.15 -0.32 -2.14
C ASP A 188 34.13 -0.11 -3.67
N THR A 189 33.91 -1.18 -4.45
CA THR A 189 33.88 -1.14 -5.92
C THR A 189 32.51 -0.85 -6.53
N GLY A 190 31.45 -0.88 -5.72
CA GLY A 190 30.09 -0.53 -6.12
C GLY A 190 29.01 -1.48 -5.60
N LEU A 191 27.81 -1.35 -6.15
CA LEU A 191 26.65 -2.19 -5.85
C LEU A 191 26.40 -3.17 -6.99
N TYR A 192 26.30 -4.44 -6.63
CA TYR A 192 26.11 -5.59 -7.49
C TYR A 192 24.76 -6.24 -7.20
N ARG A 193 24.06 -6.63 -8.28
CA ARG A 193 22.80 -7.38 -8.22
C ARG A 193 22.92 -8.66 -9.01
N TYR A 194 22.62 -9.77 -8.35
CA TYR A 194 22.61 -11.10 -8.93
C TYR A 194 21.18 -11.62 -8.93
N PRO A 195 20.48 -11.64 -10.08
CA PRO A 195 19.15 -12.22 -10.17
C PRO A 195 19.16 -13.67 -9.69
N CYS A 196 18.18 -14.05 -8.88
CA CYS A 196 18.00 -15.43 -8.43
C CYS A 196 17.37 -16.26 -9.55
N VAL A 197 17.92 -17.45 -9.84
CA VAL A 197 17.34 -18.38 -10.82
C VAL A 197 16.17 -19.14 -10.21
N THR A 198 16.29 -19.50 -8.94
CA THR A 198 15.29 -20.26 -8.19
C THR A 198 14.85 -19.48 -6.96
N LEU A 199 13.53 -19.52 -6.69
CA LEU A 199 12.90 -18.98 -5.50
C LEU A 199 12.26 -20.13 -4.75
N ASN A 200 13.09 -20.90 -4.05
CA ASN A 200 12.59 -22.00 -3.23
C ASN A 200 12.86 -21.65 -1.77
N VAL A 201 11.81 -21.62 -0.95
CA VAL A 201 11.91 -21.31 0.49
C VAL A 201 12.93 -22.21 1.20
N ASN A 202 13.12 -23.45 0.73
CA ASN A 202 14.06 -24.41 1.31
C ASN A 202 15.50 -24.26 0.79
N GLN A 203 15.67 -23.77 -0.44
CA GLN A 203 17.00 -23.65 -1.08
C GLN A 203 17.52 -22.20 -1.10
N GLY A 204 16.66 -21.23 -0.79
CA GLY A 204 16.97 -19.81 -0.84
C GLY A 204 17.02 -19.25 -2.26
N CYS A 205 17.80 -18.18 -2.40
CA CYS A 205 18.14 -17.58 -3.68
C CYS A 205 19.47 -18.16 -4.18
N ILE A 206 19.45 -18.85 -5.31
CA ILE A 206 20.67 -19.25 -6.02
C ILE A 206 20.94 -18.21 -7.11
N PRO A 207 22.01 -17.40 -7.00
CA PRO A 207 22.30 -16.38 -7.99
C PRO A 207 22.57 -17.02 -9.36
N ALA A 208 22.01 -16.43 -10.41
CA ALA A 208 22.43 -16.70 -11.78
C ALA A 208 23.92 -16.38 -11.91
N ASN A 209 24.61 -17.10 -12.80
CA ASN A 209 26.06 -16.96 -13.03
C ASN A 209 26.55 -15.50 -12.86
N PHE A 210 27.59 -15.29 -12.06
CA PHE A 210 28.09 -13.97 -11.61
C PHE A 210 28.39 -12.98 -12.74
N SER A 211 28.52 -13.47 -13.99
CA SER A 211 28.66 -12.68 -15.21
C SER A 211 27.46 -11.75 -15.53
N TYR A 212 26.28 -11.98 -14.94
CA TYR A 212 25.06 -11.16 -15.17
C TYR A 212 24.82 -10.11 -14.07
N SER A 213 25.88 -9.66 -13.39
CA SER A 213 25.71 -8.62 -12.37
C SER A 213 25.37 -7.28 -13.01
N VAL A 214 24.22 -6.69 -12.66
CA VAL A 214 23.96 -5.28 -12.98
C VAL A 214 24.81 -4.45 -12.01
N LYS A 215 25.96 -3.98 -12.46
CA LYS A 215 26.81 -3.06 -11.69
C LYS A 215 26.18 -1.67 -11.74
N THR A 216 25.81 -1.16 -10.58
CA THR A 216 25.50 0.26 -10.42
C THR A 216 26.69 0.93 -9.74
N THR A 217 27.10 2.09 -10.25
CA THR A 217 28.29 2.80 -9.75
C THR A 217 28.04 3.53 -8.44
N LYS A 218 26.79 3.64 -7.98
CA LYS A 218 26.43 4.34 -6.75
C LYS A 218 25.96 3.34 -5.67
N PRO A 219 26.56 3.37 -4.47
CA PRO A 219 26.08 2.57 -3.34
C PRO A 219 24.71 3.05 -2.85
N TYR A 220 24.02 2.21 -2.11
CA TYR A 220 22.83 2.58 -1.33
C TYR A 220 23.16 3.67 -0.30
N ASP A 221 22.28 4.67 -0.23
CA ASP A 221 22.38 5.77 0.72
C ASP A 221 21.80 5.33 2.06
N THR A 222 22.67 5.16 3.05
CA THR A 222 22.33 4.72 4.41
C THR A 222 22.40 5.84 5.43
N ARG A 223 22.49 7.11 5.00
CA ARG A 223 22.63 8.25 5.91
C ARG A 223 21.44 8.40 6.87
N SER A 224 20.21 8.18 6.39
CA SER A 224 19.01 8.23 7.24
C SER A 224 19.07 7.14 8.31
N SER A 225 19.40 5.91 7.91
CA SER A 225 19.62 4.76 8.80
C SER A 225 20.67 5.05 9.88
N TYR A 226 21.82 5.63 9.52
CA TYR A 226 22.84 6.01 10.50
C TYR A 226 22.34 7.06 11.50
N SER A 227 21.59 8.05 11.02
CA SER A 227 21.08 9.13 11.86
C SER A 227 20.13 8.61 12.95
N VAL A 228 19.25 7.66 12.61
CA VAL A 228 18.30 7.08 13.58
C VAL A 228 18.96 6.05 14.50
N ILE A 229 19.97 5.31 14.01
CA ILE A 229 20.74 4.37 14.84
C ILE A 229 21.55 5.14 15.89
N LYS A 230 22.12 6.30 15.54
CA LYS A 230 22.89 7.12 16.47
C LYS A 230 22.06 7.54 17.70
N THR A 231 20.77 7.82 17.50
CA THR A 231 19.86 8.21 18.59
C THR A 231 19.19 7.02 19.29
N ASN A 232 19.13 5.86 18.62
CA ASN A 232 18.48 4.65 19.14
C ASN A 232 19.35 3.39 18.93
N PRO A 233 20.56 3.33 19.51
CA PRO A 233 21.45 2.20 19.32
C PRO A 233 20.84 0.92 19.91
N GLY A 234 20.99 -0.19 19.18
CA GLY A 234 20.53 -1.51 19.61
C GLY A 234 19.03 -1.76 19.52
N LYS A 235 18.22 -0.77 19.11
CA LYS A 235 16.76 -0.87 19.06
C LYS A 235 16.23 -0.89 17.61
N PRO A 236 15.12 -1.60 17.36
CA PRO A 236 14.42 -1.51 16.08
C PRO A 236 13.75 -0.14 15.93
N VAL A 237 14.07 0.59 14.86
CA VAL A 237 13.51 1.93 14.58
C VAL A 237 13.16 2.07 13.10
N TYR A 238 12.01 2.66 12.82
CA TYR A 238 11.60 2.99 11.46
C TYR A 238 12.22 4.30 10.99
N THR A 239 12.67 4.33 9.74
CA THR A 239 13.20 5.51 9.07
C THR A 239 12.75 5.51 7.61
N LEU A 240 12.68 6.69 7.02
CA LEU A 240 12.44 6.81 5.59
C LEU A 240 13.75 6.54 4.82
N THR A 241 13.64 5.72 3.78
CA THR A 241 14.72 5.47 2.83
C THR A 241 14.23 5.88 1.45
N TYR A 242 14.60 7.10 1.06
CA TYR A 242 14.25 7.60 -0.27
C TYR A 242 15.13 6.97 -1.35
N LYS A 243 14.55 6.82 -2.55
CA LYS A 243 15.09 6.25 -3.80
C LYS A 243 16.57 5.91 -3.76
N SER A 244 16.84 4.61 -3.61
CA SER A 244 18.17 4.04 -3.75
C SER A 244 18.56 3.88 -5.23
N PRO A 245 19.85 3.95 -5.61
CA PRO A 245 20.28 3.76 -7.00
C PRO A 245 19.71 2.48 -7.62
N GLY A 246 19.05 2.61 -8.77
CA GLY A 246 18.41 1.49 -9.45
C GLY A 246 17.14 0.95 -8.77
N ILE A 247 16.56 1.70 -7.82
CA ILE A 247 15.26 1.44 -7.19
C ILE A 247 14.42 2.71 -7.31
N ASP A 248 13.49 2.73 -8.26
CA ASP A 248 12.46 3.77 -8.32
C ASP A 248 11.27 3.38 -7.44
N ALA A 249 11.47 3.39 -6.13
CA ALA A 249 10.44 3.15 -5.12
C ALA A 249 10.71 4.03 -3.88
N VAL A 250 9.64 4.45 -3.21
CA VAL A 250 9.71 5.06 -1.88
C VAL A 250 9.61 3.93 -0.86
N LEU A 251 10.60 3.85 0.02
CA LEU A 251 10.72 2.77 1.00
C LEU A 251 10.67 3.32 2.41
N ILE A 252 10.06 2.54 3.29
CA ILE A 252 10.17 2.69 4.74
C ILE A 252 11.11 1.58 5.19
N ALA A 253 12.21 1.93 5.84
CA ALA A 253 13.14 0.96 6.39
C ALA A 253 12.92 0.78 7.88
N LEU A 254 12.92 -0.47 8.33
CA LEU A 254 13.17 -0.81 9.72
C LEU A 254 14.66 -1.10 9.89
N VAL A 255 15.31 -0.34 10.77
CA VAL A 255 16.71 -0.56 11.12
C VAL A 255 16.85 -1.14 12.51
N ASN A 256 17.73 -2.12 12.66
CA ASN A 256 18.03 -2.71 13.96
C ASN A 256 19.53 -2.98 14.08
N SER A 257 20.21 -2.18 14.90
CA SER A 257 21.66 -2.19 15.02
C SER A 257 22.17 -3.16 16.08
N PHE A 258 23.41 -3.59 15.92
CA PHE A 258 24.14 -4.39 16.90
C PHE A 258 25.54 -3.83 17.13
N THR A 259 26.00 -3.94 18.37
CA THR A 259 27.35 -3.56 18.79
C THR A 259 27.90 -4.69 19.65
N ALA A 260 29.03 -5.26 19.22
CA ALA A 260 29.68 -6.31 19.97
C ALA A 260 30.20 -5.76 21.32
N PRO A 261 30.12 -6.54 22.42
CA PRO A 261 30.51 -6.06 23.76
C PRO A 261 31.96 -5.55 23.84
N ASN A 262 32.87 -6.13 23.07
CA ASN A 262 34.30 -5.80 23.07
C ASN A 262 34.71 -4.93 21.86
N ASN A 263 33.75 -4.21 21.28
CA ASN A 263 34.01 -3.48 20.04
C ASN A 263 34.84 -2.22 20.27
N THR A 264 36.14 -2.32 20.01
CA THR A 264 37.07 -1.19 20.05
C THR A 264 36.89 -0.20 18.90
N GLN A 265 36.11 -0.56 17.88
CA GLN A 265 35.93 0.26 16.68
C GLN A 265 34.62 1.08 16.68
N ALA A 266 33.74 0.91 17.68
CA ALA A 266 32.52 1.73 17.80
C ALA A 266 32.90 3.19 18.07
N THR A 267 32.36 4.11 17.27
CA THR A 267 32.58 5.56 17.43
C THR A 267 31.29 6.27 17.80
N SER A 268 31.39 7.51 18.27
CA SER A 268 30.18 8.31 18.59
C SER A 268 29.26 8.51 17.38
N ASP A 269 29.83 8.53 16.17
CA ASP A 269 29.09 8.71 14.93
C ASP A 269 28.54 7.41 14.34
N LYS A 270 29.17 6.27 14.65
CA LYS A 270 28.73 4.94 14.25
C LYS A 270 28.80 3.99 15.43
N PRO A 271 27.83 4.06 16.37
CA PRO A 271 27.86 3.30 17.62
C PRO A 271 27.50 1.81 17.43
N PHE A 272 27.69 1.25 16.24
CA PHE A 272 27.27 -0.10 15.83
C PHE A 272 28.35 -0.77 14.96
N ASP A 273 28.40 -2.11 14.95
CA ASP A 273 29.20 -2.92 14.03
C ASP A 273 28.49 -3.12 12.70
N TRP A 274 27.22 -3.51 12.81
CA TRP A 274 26.32 -3.75 11.69
C TRP A 274 24.89 -3.41 12.09
N PHE A 275 24.01 -3.32 11.11
CA PHE A 275 22.59 -3.21 11.32
C PHE A 275 21.83 -4.02 10.28
N LEU A 276 20.76 -4.66 10.75
CA LEU A 276 19.73 -5.25 9.91
C LEU A 276 18.85 -4.14 9.36
N HIS A 277 18.49 -4.25 8.09
CA HIS A 277 17.68 -3.29 7.35
C HIS A 277 16.58 -4.06 6.61
N LEU A 278 15.33 -3.83 7.00
CA LEU A 278 14.16 -4.37 6.29
C LEU A 278 13.48 -3.24 5.54
N ASP A 279 13.52 -3.27 4.22
CA ASP A 279 12.87 -2.28 3.38
C ASP A 279 11.44 -2.70 3.07
N MET A 280 10.50 -1.79 3.28
CA MET A 280 9.10 -1.98 2.96
C MET A 280 8.64 -0.96 1.92
N SER A 281 7.93 -1.42 0.89
CA SER A 281 7.43 -0.52 -0.14
C SER A 281 6.20 0.23 0.33
N VAL A 282 6.26 1.55 0.23
CA VAL A 282 5.09 2.41 0.36
C VAL A 282 4.00 1.97 -0.60
N ASP A 283 4.33 1.63 -1.85
CA ASP A 283 3.34 1.21 -2.86
C ASP A 283 2.53 0.00 -2.39
N ASN A 284 3.16 -0.94 -1.68
CA ASN A 284 2.47 -2.13 -1.21
C ASN A 284 1.61 -1.85 0.03
N MET A 285 2.09 -1.00 0.93
CA MET A 285 1.28 -0.49 2.04
C MET A 285 0.06 0.29 1.53
N SER A 286 0.24 1.10 0.50
CA SER A 286 -0.83 1.84 -0.19
C SER A 286 -1.84 0.89 -0.83
N LYS A 287 -1.39 -0.20 -1.48
CA LYS A 287 -2.29 -1.23 -2.02
C LYS A 287 -3.07 -1.93 -0.92
N PHE A 288 -2.40 -2.35 0.16
CA PHE A 288 -3.05 -2.98 1.31
C PHE A 288 -4.14 -2.05 1.88
N LEU A 289 -3.83 -0.78 2.11
CA LEU A 289 -4.77 0.18 2.68
C LEU A 289 -5.88 0.55 1.71
N LYS A 290 -5.61 0.59 0.41
CA LYS A 290 -6.64 0.73 -0.63
C LYS A 290 -7.61 -0.46 -0.60
N THR A 291 -7.10 -1.68 -0.55
CA THR A 291 -7.92 -2.89 -0.45
C THR A 291 -8.73 -2.89 0.84
N ALA A 292 -8.10 -2.62 1.99
CA ALA A 292 -8.80 -2.52 3.27
C ALA A 292 -9.90 -1.45 3.24
N THR A 293 -9.63 -0.25 2.70
CA THR A 293 -10.63 0.82 2.61
C THR A 293 -11.73 0.51 1.58
N ALA A 294 -11.40 -0.21 0.50
CA ALA A 294 -12.38 -0.67 -0.48
C ALA A 294 -13.33 -1.72 0.10
N ASP A 295 -12.78 -2.68 0.83
CA ASP A 295 -13.49 -3.87 1.29
C ASP A 295 -14.25 -3.60 2.60
N TYR A 296 -13.70 -2.78 3.50
CA TYR A 296 -14.31 -2.52 4.82
C TYR A 296 -15.17 -1.26 4.88
N VAL A 297 -14.97 -0.28 3.98
CA VAL A 297 -15.68 1.00 4.03
C VAL A 297 -16.19 1.40 2.64
N ILE A 298 -17.33 0.81 2.25
CA ILE A 298 -18.00 1.07 0.97
C ILE A 298 -18.31 2.57 0.82
N GLY A 299 -17.98 3.14 -0.34
CA GLY A 299 -18.27 4.56 -0.65
C GLY A 299 -17.33 5.58 0.01
N SER A 300 -16.33 5.14 0.79
CA SER A 300 -15.34 6.05 1.37
C SER A 300 -14.17 6.36 0.43
N ILE A 301 -13.67 7.59 0.57
CA ILE A 301 -12.38 8.05 0.06
C ILE A 301 -11.41 7.99 1.24
N GLY A 302 -10.32 7.25 1.07
CA GLY A 302 -9.25 7.13 2.06
C GLY A 302 -7.98 7.78 1.53
N LEU A 303 -7.29 8.52 2.39
CA LEU A 303 -6.00 9.13 2.10
C LEU A 303 -5.02 8.75 3.21
N ILE A 304 -3.79 8.39 2.83
CA ILE A 304 -2.68 8.28 3.76
C ILE A 304 -1.78 9.46 3.50
N ILE A 305 -1.55 10.24 4.54
CA ILE A 305 -0.68 11.42 4.47
C ILE A 305 0.47 11.18 5.44
N GLU A 306 1.68 11.36 4.95
CA GLU A 306 2.85 11.42 5.81
C GLU A 306 2.80 12.72 6.63
N SER A 307 2.68 12.67 7.95
CA SER A 307 2.50 13.88 8.77
C SER A 307 3.71 14.83 8.73
N SER A 308 4.92 14.29 8.55
CA SER A 308 6.16 15.07 8.48
C SER A 308 6.31 15.87 7.19
N THR A 309 5.90 15.31 6.05
CA THR A 309 6.11 15.91 4.73
C THR A 309 4.82 16.40 4.07
N ASN A 310 3.66 16.02 4.61
CA ASN A 310 2.34 16.18 4.02
C ASN A 310 2.19 15.51 2.63
N PHE A 311 3.05 14.55 2.29
CA PHE A 311 2.89 13.80 1.05
C PHE A 311 1.76 12.79 1.14
N ILE A 312 0.94 12.73 0.09
CA ILE A 312 -0.06 11.68 -0.09
C ILE A 312 0.68 10.40 -0.50
N ILE A 313 0.72 9.45 0.41
CA ILE A 313 1.34 8.14 0.27
C ILE A 313 0.38 7.18 -0.47
N ALA A 314 -0.93 7.33 -0.23
CA ALA A 314 -1.97 6.57 -0.91
C ALA A 314 -3.28 7.36 -1.01
N SER A 315 -4.02 7.11 -2.07
CA SER A 315 -5.41 7.55 -2.24
C SER A 315 -6.27 6.44 -2.84
N LYS A 316 -7.56 6.46 -2.50
CA LYS A 316 -8.61 5.65 -3.12
C LYS A 316 -9.59 6.56 -3.84
#